data_AF-A0A950MFL6-F1
#
_entry.id   AF-A0A950MFL6-F1
#
_cell.length_a   1.000
_cell.length_b   1.000
_cell.length_c   1.000
_cell.angle_alpha   90.00
_cell.angle_beta   90.00
_cell.angle_gamma   90.00
#
_symmetry.space_group_name_H-M   'P 1'
#
loop_
_entity.id
_entity.type
_entity.pdbx_description
1 polymer ?
#
loop_
_entity_poly.entity_id
_entity_poly.type
_entity_poly.pdbx_seq_one_letter_code
_entity_poly.pdbx_strand_id
1 'polypeptide(L)'
;MTSETAALIERPYQEVVDDILTAVVGGVVNEQIFFDVKETLYKLSQPATGVRTVVGQRHVTANGATSVVRYTFQPDTDYVFSAGDNAVVWQTGGAQPDDETTFFVDYIRTDSLSPLTDINVGSVTRTLSEAIGREITTVYQQIELAYLSGFVDTATGESLDFVVSILGVTRMTAELAAGLVTFFRDPAVPDGTITVPQGTQLSTTKGDATFLTAEERTLQRGQARMDIPVRATDASKGPAGIVAAGAITTLAGSISGIARVTNFDATVLGAKDESDDQLRARAKAVLQSIGKGTIAALTQAVFEEHATLVEIRDPASAPEKRSDPGTVFLLVDTPPERFVSLEGAVNEVRAAGVLATLVARYVFIKPRLVATIAPGLSPAGKIKLTGQIVDAIQGYVDTLAAGAPAVGADLIAAITKNVVELSDPSKLKVVDVMAWQADVGNPKVDPLLEALIAAVQATAPGDAAALRAALAGVLSSTSPPVFGGDRIPDRDLVQGPSGARATDVEIEAGKWSVVAVVNGDANWTIALDLEPTDIVLVEG
;
A
#
# COMPACT_ATOMS: atom_id res chain seq x y z
N MET A 1 21.49 18.62 5.32
CA MET A 1 22.52 19.68 5.27
C MET A 1 22.58 20.36 6.62
N THR A 2 23.75 20.81 7.09
CA THR A 2 23.79 21.78 8.20
C THR A 2 23.36 23.15 7.67
N SER A 3 22.90 24.06 8.54
CA SER A 3 22.53 25.43 8.16
C SER A 3 23.68 26.18 7.48
N GLU A 4 24.92 25.87 7.86
CA GLU A 4 26.14 26.37 7.24
C GLU A 4 26.34 25.85 5.81
N THR A 5 26.06 24.56 5.53
CA THR A 5 26.20 24.00 4.16
C THR A 5 25.09 24.51 3.24
N ALA A 6 23.87 24.67 3.76
CA ALA A 6 22.77 25.28 2.99
C ALA A 6 23.08 26.73 2.61
N ALA A 7 23.70 27.49 3.52
CA ALA A 7 24.10 28.88 3.27
C ALA A 7 25.20 29.05 2.21
N LEU A 8 25.99 28.00 1.91
CA LEU A 8 26.95 28.03 0.80
C LEU A 8 26.31 27.82 -0.57
N ILE A 9 25.16 27.15 -0.63
CA ILE A 9 24.48 26.77 -1.87
C ILE A 9 23.46 27.85 -2.27
N GLU A 10 22.67 28.36 -1.32
CA GLU A 10 21.65 29.39 -1.55
C GLU A 10 22.23 30.82 -1.44
N ARG A 11 23.12 31.19 -2.38
CA ARG A 11 23.68 32.54 -2.45
C ARG A 11 22.92 33.41 -3.45
N PRO A 12 22.31 34.54 -3.04
CA PRO A 12 21.62 35.42 -3.97
C PRO A 12 22.61 36.10 -4.92
N TYR A 13 22.18 36.33 -6.16
CA TYR A 13 23.00 36.92 -7.22
C TYR A 13 23.74 38.20 -6.79
N GLN A 14 23.06 39.09 -6.05
CA GLN A 14 23.67 40.34 -5.58
C GLN A 14 24.83 40.09 -4.61
N GLU A 15 24.72 39.11 -3.71
CA GLU A 15 25.81 38.75 -2.79
C GLU A 15 27.03 38.24 -3.57
N VAL A 16 26.82 37.39 -4.57
CA VAL A 16 27.90 36.88 -5.43
C VAL A 16 28.58 38.01 -6.21
N VAL A 17 27.81 38.95 -6.76
CA VAL A 17 28.35 40.11 -7.47
C VAL A 17 29.13 41.03 -6.53
N ASP A 18 28.60 41.26 -5.32
CA ASP A 18 29.26 42.09 -4.33
C ASP A 18 30.59 41.47 -3.88
N ASP A 19 30.62 40.17 -3.56
CA ASP A 19 31.84 39.42 -3.29
C ASP A 19 32.90 39.62 -4.39
N ILE A 20 32.52 39.39 -5.65
CA ILE A 20 33.44 39.49 -6.80
C ILE A 20 33.99 40.91 -6.88
N LEU A 21 33.12 41.91 -6.78
CA LEU A 21 33.53 43.31 -6.86
C LEU A 21 34.45 43.71 -5.69
N THR A 22 34.21 43.18 -4.49
CA THR A 22 35.04 43.43 -3.31
C THR A 22 36.41 42.80 -3.49
N ALA A 23 36.46 41.54 -3.98
CA ALA A 23 37.70 40.84 -4.28
C ALA A 23 38.50 41.54 -5.38
N VAL A 24 37.84 42.02 -6.45
CA VAL A 24 38.47 42.67 -7.60
C VAL A 24 39.18 43.97 -7.21
N VAL A 25 38.63 44.72 -6.24
CA VAL A 25 39.29 45.94 -5.71
C VAL A 25 40.28 45.63 -4.59
N GLY A 26 40.65 44.37 -4.35
CA GLY A 26 41.59 43.97 -3.30
C GLY A 26 41.04 44.07 -1.87
N GLY A 27 39.71 44.01 -1.71
CA GLY A 27 39.04 43.93 -0.42
C GLY A 27 39.09 42.52 0.20
N VAL A 28 38.55 42.42 1.41
CA VAL A 28 38.32 41.16 2.12
C VAL A 28 36.86 40.77 1.93
N VAL A 29 36.63 39.51 1.58
CA VAL A 29 35.31 38.93 1.31
C VAL A 29 34.99 37.90 2.39
N ASN A 30 33.79 37.95 2.94
CA ASN A 30 33.24 37.04 3.92
C ASN A 30 34.15 36.83 5.15
N GLU A 31 34.65 37.92 5.76
CA GLU A 31 35.30 37.80 7.07
C GLU A 31 34.29 37.30 8.11
N GLN A 32 34.59 36.17 8.73
CA GLN A 32 33.72 35.51 9.69
C GLN A 32 33.90 36.10 11.08
N ILE A 33 32.81 36.56 11.68
CA ILE A 33 32.79 37.13 13.03
C ILE A 33 31.66 36.48 13.84
N PHE A 34 32.02 35.92 14.99
CA PHE A 34 31.05 35.33 15.93
C PHE A 34 30.30 36.44 16.66
N PHE A 35 28.97 36.36 16.69
CA PHE A 35 28.08 37.35 17.30
C PHE A 35 27.67 36.95 18.72
N ASP A 36 27.80 37.89 19.66
CA ASP A 36 27.23 37.84 21.02
C ASP A 36 26.38 39.10 21.23
N VAL A 37 25.10 38.94 21.55
CA VAL A 37 24.17 40.06 21.77
C VAL A 37 24.64 41.08 22.84
N LYS A 38 25.58 40.69 23.71
CA LYS A 38 26.16 41.56 24.75
C LYS A 38 27.24 42.50 24.22
N GLU A 39 27.81 42.20 23.05
CA GLU A 39 28.82 43.02 22.39
C GLU A 39 28.20 43.79 21.23
N THR A 40 28.47 45.09 21.17
CA THR A 40 27.98 45.96 20.09
C THR A 40 29.07 46.33 19.08
N LEU A 41 30.34 46.10 19.40
CA LEU A 41 31.49 46.50 18.60
C LEU A 41 32.33 45.28 18.22
N TYR A 42 32.50 45.06 16.92
CA TYR A 42 33.21 43.92 16.36
C TYR A 42 34.34 44.38 15.44
N LYS A 43 35.59 44.15 15.85
CA LYS A 43 36.77 44.58 15.09
C LYS A 43 36.98 43.73 13.85
N LEU A 44 37.36 44.39 12.76
CA LEU A 44 37.80 43.75 11.53
C LEU A 44 39.27 43.35 11.63
N SER A 45 39.64 42.24 11.00
CA SER A 45 40.99 41.68 11.03
C SER A 45 42.02 42.53 10.28
N GLN A 46 41.59 43.30 9.28
CA GLN A 46 42.44 44.21 8.50
C GLN A 46 41.87 45.64 8.54
N PRO A 47 42.74 46.68 8.46
CA PRO A 47 42.28 48.07 8.36
C PRO A 47 41.42 48.31 7.12
N ALA A 48 40.19 48.77 7.33
CA ALA A 48 39.20 49.00 6.28
C ALA A 48 39.00 50.50 6.00
N THR A 49 38.80 50.86 4.72
CA THR A 49 38.32 52.20 4.34
C THR A 49 36.81 52.33 4.50
N GLY A 50 36.11 51.20 4.43
CA GLY A 50 34.67 51.11 4.61
C GLY A 50 34.20 49.66 4.51
N VAL A 51 33.11 49.38 5.21
CA VAL A 51 32.37 48.13 5.10
C VAL A 51 31.40 48.25 3.92
N ARG A 52 31.32 47.19 3.12
CA ARG A 52 30.45 47.13 1.96
C ARG A 52 29.16 46.38 2.27
N THR A 53 29.29 45.17 2.78
CA THR A 53 28.16 44.27 2.99
C THR A 53 28.35 43.53 4.30
N VAL A 54 27.27 43.41 5.07
CA VAL A 54 27.21 42.57 6.27
C VAL A 54 26.04 41.62 6.10
N VAL A 55 26.30 40.32 6.17
CA VAL A 55 25.27 39.28 6.06
C VAL A 55 25.33 38.32 7.23
N GLY A 56 24.18 37.83 7.67
CA GLY A 56 24.11 36.88 8.79
C GLY A 56 22.73 36.23 8.88
N GLN A 57 22.58 35.28 9.80
CA GLN A 57 21.31 34.62 10.04
C GLN A 57 20.48 35.41 11.04
N ARG A 58 19.17 35.46 10.79
CA ARG A 58 18.20 36.10 11.69
C ARG A 58 16.87 35.36 11.66
N HIS A 59 16.23 35.25 12.82
CA HIS A 59 14.82 34.87 12.91
C HIS A 59 13.92 36.02 12.45
N VAL A 60 13.15 35.78 11.39
CA VAL A 60 12.11 36.70 10.91
C VAL A 60 10.75 36.06 11.15
N THR A 61 9.85 36.81 11.78
CA THR A 61 8.46 36.38 12.00
C THR A 61 7.56 37.06 10.98
N ALA A 62 6.94 36.26 10.11
CA ALA A 62 5.97 36.70 9.13
C ALA A 62 4.72 35.81 9.21
N ASN A 63 3.53 36.41 9.23
CA ASN A 63 2.25 35.68 9.28
C ASN A 63 2.14 34.65 10.42
N GLY A 64 2.78 34.90 11.57
CA GLY A 64 2.76 34.02 12.74
C GLY A 64 3.70 32.81 12.66
N ALA A 65 4.49 32.67 11.60
CA ALA A 65 5.56 31.69 11.49
C ALA A 65 6.91 32.39 11.65
N THR A 66 7.78 31.82 12.49
CA THR A 66 9.16 32.26 12.66
C THR A 66 10.06 31.37 11.82
N SER A 67 10.81 31.97 10.90
CA SER A 67 11.77 31.28 10.04
C SER A 67 13.16 31.92 10.18
N VAL A 68 14.21 31.10 10.17
CA VAL A 68 15.58 31.59 10.05
C VAL A 68 15.81 31.96 8.60
N VAL A 69 16.26 33.19 8.36
CA VAL A 69 16.60 33.68 7.02
C VAL A 69 18.02 34.24 7.02
N ARG A 70 18.69 34.13 5.86
CA ARG A 70 19.91 34.89 5.60
C ARG A 70 19.51 36.33 5.29
N TYR A 71 20.02 37.27 6.08
CA TYR A 71 19.65 38.69 6.02
C TYR A 71 20.86 39.55 5.68
N THR A 72 20.67 40.50 4.75
CA THR A 72 21.66 41.55 4.45
C THR A 72 21.35 42.77 5.29
N PHE A 73 22.21 43.04 6.27
CA PHE A 73 22.05 44.15 7.19
C PHE A 73 22.30 45.48 6.49
N GLN A 74 21.53 46.49 6.85
CA GLN A 74 21.54 47.80 6.21
C GLN A 74 22.52 48.74 6.92
N PRO A 75 23.46 49.37 6.19
CA PRO A 75 24.32 50.40 6.76
C PRO A 75 23.48 51.59 7.25
N ASP A 76 23.96 52.25 8.30
CA ASP A 76 23.35 53.40 8.99
C ASP A 76 21.97 53.15 9.63
N THR A 77 21.42 51.94 9.48
CA THR A 77 20.16 51.51 10.10
C THR A 77 20.41 50.38 11.09
N ASP A 78 21.07 49.31 10.62
CA ASP A 78 21.35 48.12 11.42
C ASP A 78 22.73 48.19 12.06
N TYR A 79 23.72 48.70 11.32
CA TYR A 79 25.09 48.87 11.78
C TYR A 79 25.74 50.13 11.21
N VAL A 80 26.84 50.57 11.83
CA VAL A 80 27.73 51.61 11.31
C VAL A 80 29.18 51.11 11.36
N PHE A 81 30.01 51.60 10.44
CA PHE A 81 31.46 51.34 10.48
C PHE A 81 32.17 52.43 11.30
N SER A 82 32.81 52.06 12.41
CA SER A 82 33.70 52.94 13.17
C SER A 82 35.10 52.90 12.58
N ALA A 83 35.45 53.91 11.77
CA ALA A 83 36.79 54.00 11.16
C ALA A 83 37.91 54.13 12.21
N GLY A 84 37.64 54.75 13.36
CA GLY A 84 38.62 54.90 14.45
C GLY A 84 38.95 53.58 15.14
N ASP A 85 37.95 52.71 15.32
CA ASP A 85 38.10 51.42 15.98
C ASP A 85 38.34 50.26 15.00
N ASN A 86 38.25 50.53 13.69
CA ASN A 86 38.23 49.55 12.61
C ASN A 86 37.21 48.43 12.86
N ALA A 87 35.96 48.81 13.14
CA ALA A 87 34.95 47.89 13.65
C ALA A 87 33.56 48.13 13.07
N VAL A 88 32.78 47.05 12.96
CA VAL A 88 31.33 47.11 12.77
C VAL A 88 30.68 47.36 14.14
N VAL A 89 29.84 48.38 14.23
CA VAL A 89 29.10 48.73 15.44
C VAL A 89 27.62 48.60 15.19
N TRP A 90 26.96 47.66 15.89
CA TRP A 90 25.53 47.42 15.76
C TRP A 90 24.72 48.55 16.40
N GLN A 91 23.71 49.04 15.68
CA GLN A 91 22.85 50.13 16.13
C GLN A 91 21.78 49.63 17.11
N THR A 92 21.43 50.48 18.08
CA THR A 92 20.34 50.19 19.02
C THR A 92 19.00 50.30 18.31
N GLY A 93 18.22 49.22 18.27
CA GLY A 93 16.93 49.17 17.58
C GLY A 93 17.02 48.80 16.09
N GLY A 94 18.23 48.62 15.56
CA GLY A 94 18.46 48.03 14.23
C GLY A 94 18.30 46.50 14.26
N ALA A 95 18.17 45.89 13.08
CA ALA A 95 18.25 44.43 12.98
C ALA A 95 19.66 43.94 13.29
N GLN A 96 19.76 42.80 13.98
CA GLN A 96 21.02 42.18 14.36
C GLN A 96 20.98 40.68 14.00
N PRO A 97 22.15 40.01 13.88
CA PRO A 97 22.22 38.57 13.76
C PRO A 97 21.57 37.88 14.97
N ASP A 98 21.17 36.62 14.79
CA ASP A 98 20.75 35.79 15.92
C ASP A 98 21.92 35.58 16.89
N ASP A 99 21.61 35.53 18.19
CA ASP A 99 22.63 35.31 19.24
C ASP A 99 23.38 33.98 19.03
N GLU A 100 24.67 33.97 19.36
CA GLU A 100 25.58 32.83 19.16
C GLU A 100 25.72 32.35 17.71
N THR A 101 25.46 33.21 16.72
CA THR A 101 25.67 32.90 15.29
C THR A 101 26.86 33.63 14.68
N THR A 102 27.29 33.21 13.49
CA THR A 102 28.36 33.91 12.74
C THR A 102 27.74 34.83 11.70
N PHE A 103 28.22 36.07 11.65
CA PHE A 103 27.97 36.99 10.55
C PHE A 103 29.24 37.21 9.73
N PHE A 104 29.05 37.67 8.49
CA PHE A 104 30.09 37.81 7.49
C PHE A 104 30.19 39.26 7.06
N VAL A 105 31.41 39.78 6.96
CA VAL A 105 31.66 41.17 6.59
C VAL A 105 32.56 41.23 5.35
N ASP A 106 32.09 41.99 4.36
CA ASP A 106 32.86 42.40 3.19
C ASP A 106 33.33 43.84 3.36
N TYR A 107 34.61 44.10 3.11
CA TYR A 107 35.16 45.45 3.26
C TYR A 107 36.39 45.69 2.38
N ILE A 108 36.66 46.97 2.10
CA ILE A 108 37.80 47.38 1.29
C ILE A 108 38.97 47.71 2.21
N ARG A 109 40.16 47.19 1.92
CA ARG A 109 41.37 47.47 2.70
C ARG A 109 41.92 48.88 2.43
N THR A 110 42.50 49.51 3.44
CA THR A 110 43.17 50.82 3.30
C THR A 110 44.42 50.78 2.43
N ASP A 111 45.10 49.65 2.37
CA ASP A 111 46.34 49.45 1.63
C ASP A 111 46.13 48.69 0.31
N SER A 112 44.90 48.65 -0.20
CA SER A 112 44.63 47.99 -1.48
C SER A 112 45.38 48.68 -2.63
N LEU A 113 46.10 47.87 -3.41
CA LEU A 113 46.86 48.29 -4.59
C LEU A 113 46.23 47.76 -5.89
N SER A 114 44.95 47.39 -5.87
CA SER A 114 44.30 46.86 -7.07
C SER A 114 44.29 47.92 -8.18
N PRO A 115 44.71 47.58 -9.41
CA PRO A 115 44.60 48.49 -10.56
C PRO A 115 43.14 48.69 -10.99
N LEU A 116 42.22 47.86 -10.51
CA LEU A 116 40.79 47.94 -10.77
C LEU A 116 40.13 48.62 -9.58
N THR A 117 39.70 49.88 -9.76
CA THR A 117 39.17 50.72 -8.67
C THR A 117 37.73 51.19 -8.88
N ASP A 118 37.26 51.23 -10.13
CA ASP A 118 35.90 51.67 -10.44
C ASP A 118 34.93 50.48 -10.43
N ILE A 119 34.12 50.41 -9.38
CA ILE A 119 33.07 49.39 -9.16
C ILE A 119 31.65 49.98 -9.21
N ASN A 120 31.54 51.25 -9.63
CA ASN A 120 30.27 51.94 -9.72
C ASN A 120 29.42 51.40 -10.87
N VAL A 121 28.13 51.67 -10.80
CA VAL A 121 27.18 51.35 -11.87
C VAL A 121 27.60 52.05 -13.17
N GLY A 122 27.72 51.28 -14.25
CA GLY A 122 28.19 51.75 -15.56
C GLY A 122 29.69 51.59 -15.81
N SER A 123 30.48 51.17 -14.82
CA SER A 123 31.90 50.83 -15.01
C SER A 123 32.07 49.50 -15.74
N VAL A 124 33.14 49.38 -16.54
CA VAL A 124 33.48 48.13 -17.24
C VAL A 124 33.74 47.00 -16.25
N THR A 125 34.44 47.28 -15.15
CA THR A 125 34.71 46.31 -14.07
C THR A 125 33.41 45.76 -13.51
N ARG A 126 32.43 46.63 -13.24
CA ARG A 126 31.13 46.20 -12.71
C ARG A 126 30.36 45.36 -13.71
N THR A 127 30.25 45.79 -14.96
CA THR A 127 29.54 45.03 -16.00
C THR A 127 30.13 43.65 -16.21
N LEU A 128 31.46 43.51 -16.23
CA LEU A 128 32.11 42.21 -16.34
C LEU A 128 31.89 41.34 -15.09
N SER A 129 31.94 41.93 -13.90
CA SER A 129 31.70 41.20 -12.64
C SER A 129 30.25 40.72 -12.52
N GLU A 130 29.28 41.53 -12.95
CA GLU A 130 27.86 41.16 -13.02
C GLU A 130 27.62 40.01 -14.01
N ALA A 131 28.26 40.06 -15.19
CA ALA A 131 28.19 38.97 -16.16
C ALA A 131 28.76 37.66 -15.59
N ILE A 132 29.93 37.72 -14.93
CA ILE A 132 30.55 36.55 -14.28
C ILE A 132 29.67 36.05 -13.12
N GLY A 133 29.18 36.96 -12.27
CA GLY A 133 28.33 36.63 -11.14
C GLY A 133 27.02 35.96 -11.57
N ARG A 134 26.48 36.32 -12.73
CA ARG A 134 25.28 35.69 -13.30
C ARG A 134 25.54 34.23 -13.66
N GLU A 135 26.65 33.95 -14.32
CA GLU A 135 27.03 32.58 -14.68
C GLU A 135 27.35 31.74 -13.43
N ILE A 136 28.08 32.29 -12.45
CA ILE A 136 28.36 31.61 -11.17
C ILE A 136 27.07 31.27 -10.43
N THR A 137 26.15 32.24 -10.31
CA THR A 137 24.86 32.03 -9.63
C THR A 137 24.03 30.97 -10.35
N THR A 138 24.03 30.99 -11.69
CA THR A 138 23.34 29.99 -12.51
C THR A 138 23.91 28.59 -12.25
N VAL A 139 25.24 28.46 -12.17
CA VAL A 139 25.90 27.18 -11.85
C VAL A 139 25.52 26.70 -10.46
N TYR A 140 25.50 27.57 -9.44
CA TYR A 140 25.09 27.18 -8.09
C TYR A 140 23.63 26.70 -8.04
N GLN A 141 22.71 27.41 -8.70
CA GLN A 141 21.32 26.97 -8.80
C GLN A 141 21.19 25.62 -9.53
N GLN A 142 21.97 25.39 -10.59
CA GLN A 142 21.98 24.11 -11.29
C GLN A 142 22.54 22.96 -10.43
N ILE A 143 23.58 23.21 -9.64
CA ILE A 143 24.14 22.23 -8.70
C ILE A 143 23.12 21.88 -7.61
N GLU A 144 22.42 22.88 -7.09
CA GLU A 144 21.35 22.69 -6.11
C GLU A 144 20.22 21.82 -6.67
N LEU A 145 19.72 22.15 -7.87
CA LEU A 145 18.70 21.35 -8.55
C LEU A 145 19.20 19.92 -8.79
N ALA A 146 20.45 19.75 -9.23
CA ALA A 146 21.03 18.41 -9.43
C ALA A 146 21.12 17.61 -8.12
N TYR A 147 21.45 18.27 -7.00
CA TYR A 147 21.45 17.67 -5.68
C TYR A 147 20.04 17.25 -5.25
N LEU A 148 19.06 18.15 -5.37
CA LEU A 148 17.66 17.89 -4.99
C LEU A 148 16.99 16.83 -5.89
N SER A 149 17.38 16.73 -7.15
CA SER A 149 16.92 15.68 -8.06
C SER A 149 17.34 14.26 -7.64
N GLY A 150 18.30 14.11 -6.72
CA GLY A 150 18.75 12.82 -6.22
C GLY A 150 17.86 12.19 -5.14
N PHE A 151 16.86 12.91 -4.61
CA PHE A 151 16.03 12.43 -3.51
C PHE A 151 14.58 12.25 -3.94
N VAL A 152 13.96 11.15 -3.54
CA VAL A 152 12.56 10.82 -3.89
C VAL A 152 11.56 11.91 -3.44
N ASP A 153 11.89 12.61 -2.36
CA ASP A 153 11.05 13.67 -1.79
C ASP A 153 11.04 14.95 -2.61
N THR A 154 12.16 15.27 -3.26
CA THR A 154 12.37 16.57 -3.93
C THR A 154 12.50 16.45 -5.45
N ALA A 155 12.82 15.27 -5.97
CA ALA A 155 12.88 15.01 -7.40
C ALA A 155 11.52 15.21 -8.07
N THR A 156 11.56 15.74 -9.28
CA THR A 156 10.38 16.01 -10.14
C THR A 156 10.63 15.52 -11.57
N GLY A 157 9.55 15.27 -12.31
CA GLY A 157 9.58 14.82 -13.70
C GLY A 157 10.46 13.58 -13.93
N GLU A 158 11.32 13.63 -14.96
CA GLU A 158 12.18 12.52 -15.36
C GLU A 158 13.22 12.16 -14.29
N SER A 159 13.66 13.12 -13.47
CA SER A 159 14.56 12.84 -12.35
C SER A 159 13.88 11.93 -11.32
N LEU A 160 12.58 12.16 -11.04
CA LEU A 160 11.82 11.28 -10.15
C LEU A 160 11.68 9.88 -10.77
N ASP A 161 11.46 9.79 -12.07
CA ASP A 161 11.34 8.51 -12.78
C ASP A 161 12.63 7.68 -12.64
N PHE A 162 13.81 8.30 -12.76
CA PHE A 162 15.09 7.62 -12.51
C PHE A 162 15.26 7.18 -11.06
N VAL A 163 14.90 8.03 -10.09
CA VAL A 163 15.01 7.68 -8.66
C VAL A 163 14.13 6.47 -8.31
N VAL A 164 12.88 6.44 -8.79
CA VAL A 164 11.95 5.34 -8.48
C VAL A 164 12.26 4.06 -9.28
N SER A 165 12.97 4.16 -10.41
CA SER A 165 13.37 3.00 -11.22
C SER A 165 14.26 2.00 -10.45
N ILE A 166 15.01 2.48 -9.45
CA ILE A 166 15.83 1.64 -8.55
C ILE A 166 14.95 0.64 -7.78
N LEU A 167 13.69 1.00 -7.51
CA LEU A 167 12.70 0.15 -6.86
C LEU A 167 11.89 -0.71 -7.84
N GLY A 168 12.24 -0.70 -9.14
CA GLY A 168 11.45 -1.36 -10.20
C GLY A 168 10.12 -0.67 -10.50
N VAL A 169 9.91 0.55 -9.98
CA VAL A 169 8.68 1.32 -10.18
C VAL A 169 8.79 2.13 -11.46
N THR A 170 7.76 2.08 -12.31
CA THR A 170 7.65 2.93 -13.52
C THR A 170 6.38 3.76 -13.45
N ARG A 171 6.44 5.01 -13.94
CA ARG A 171 5.30 5.93 -13.97
C ARG A 171 4.14 5.34 -14.77
N MET A 172 2.93 5.45 -14.23
CA MET A 172 1.72 5.10 -14.95
C MET A 172 1.33 6.25 -15.87
N THR A 173 1.44 6.04 -17.18
CA THR A 173 0.97 7.00 -18.18
C THR A 173 -0.41 6.59 -18.68
N ALA A 174 -1.23 7.58 -19.03
CA ALA A 174 -2.47 7.39 -19.76
C ALA A 174 -2.24 6.91 -21.20
N GLU A 175 -0.98 6.75 -21.64
CA GLU A 175 -0.68 6.27 -22.98
C GLU A 175 -0.80 4.74 -23.10
N LEU A 176 -0.74 3.98 -22.01
CA LEU A 176 -0.73 2.53 -22.07
C LEU A 176 -2.02 1.95 -21.51
N ALA A 177 -2.69 1.10 -22.29
CA ALA A 177 -3.85 0.37 -21.82
C ALA A 177 -3.45 -0.67 -20.76
N ALA A 178 -4.27 -0.83 -19.73
CA ALA A 178 -4.11 -1.81 -18.67
C ALA A 178 -5.35 -2.70 -18.55
N GLY A 179 -5.17 -3.90 -17.99
CA GLY A 179 -6.27 -4.84 -17.75
C GLY A 179 -5.79 -6.06 -16.98
N LEU A 180 -6.69 -7.01 -16.74
CA LEU A 180 -6.36 -8.30 -16.12
C LEU A 180 -6.32 -9.40 -17.18
N VAL A 181 -5.31 -10.27 -17.10
CA VAL A 181 -5.20 -11.48 -17.90
C VAL A 181 -5.19 -12.68 -16.97
N THR A 182 -6.10 -13.61 -17.23
CA THR A 182 -6.21 -14.88 -16.54
C THR A 182 -5.29 -15.92 -17.16
N PHE A 183 -4.43 -16.52 -16.35
CA PHE A 183 -3.58 -17.65 -16.70
C PHE A 183 -4.25 -18.95 -16.22
N PHE A 184 -4.35 -19.95 -17.09
CA PHE A 184 -5.00 -21.23 -16.79
C PHE A 184 -3.98 -22.33 -16.60
N ARG A 185 -4.10 -23.08 -15.51
CA ARG A 185 -3.28 -24.27 -15.25
C ARG A 185 -3.48 -25.32 -16.33
N ASP A 186 -2.40 -25.98 -16.70
CA ASP A 186 -2.44 -27.19 -17.50
C ASP A 186 -3.02 -28.36 -16.68
N PRO A 187 -4.16 -28.95 -17.10
CA PRO A 187 -4.72 -30.11 -16.42
C PRO A 187 -3.76 -31.30 -16.33
N ALA A 188 -2.75 -31.39 -17.21
CA ALA A 188 -1.71 -32.42 -17.17
C ALA A 188 -0.69 -32.21 -16.04
N VAL A 189 -0.62 -31.01 -15.45
CA VAL A 189 0.26 -30.66 -14.33
C VAL A 189 -0.58 -30.11 -13.16
N PRO A 190 -1.41 -30.96 -12.52
CA PRO A 190 -2.32 -30.53 -11.46
C PRO A 190 -1.60 -30.18 -10.15
N ASP A 191 -0.31 -30.51 -10.06
CA ASP A 191 0.47 -30.44 -8.82
C ASP A 191 1.66 -29.46 -8.96
N GLY A 192 2.01 -28.79 -7.85
CA GLY A 192 3.10 -27.80 -7.80
C GLY A 192 2.67 -26.34 -7.95
N THR A 193 3.54 -25.43 -7.51
CA THR A 193 3.38 -23.96 -7.62
C THR A 193 3.99 -23.44 -8.93
N ILE A 194 3.33 -22.50 -9.59
CA ILE A 194 3.81 -21.92 -10.85
C ILE A 194 3.93 -20.41 -10.69
N THR A 195 5.15 -19.89 -10.73
CA THR A 195 5.41 -18.44 -10.65
C THR A 195 5.52 -17.87 -12.05
N VAL A 196 4.73 -16.83 -12.32
CA VAL A 196 4.83 -16.01 -13.54
C VAL A 196 5.51 -14.69 -13.16
N PRO A 197 6.73 -14.44 -13.64
CA PRO A 197 7.47 -13.24 -13.27
C PRO A 197 6.82 -11.99 -13.89
N GLN A 198 7.07 -10.85 -13.26
CA GLN A 198 6.83 -9.53 -13.86
C GLN A 198 7.58 -9.41 -15.19
N GLY A 199 7.00 -8.74 -16.19
CA GLY A 199 7.61 -8.56 -17.51
C GLY A 199 7.43 -9.74 -18.46
N THR A 200 6.55 -10.70 -18.13
CA THR A 200 6.17 -11.78 -19.05
C THR A 200 5.38 -11.22 -20.23
N GLN A 201 5.82 -11.49 -21.46
CA GLN A 201 5.23 -10.93 -22.67
C GLN A 201 4.02 -11.73 -23.19
N LEU A 202 2.93 -10.99 -23.44
CA LEU A 202 1.65 -11.46 -23.94
C LEU A 202 1.28 -10.71 -25.22
N SER A 203 0.47 -11.31 -26.08
CA SER A 203 -0.08 -10.62 -27.24
C SER A 203 -1.47 -11.11 -27.61
N THR A 204 -2.12 -10.35 -28.48
CA THR A 204 -3.29 -10.81 -29.22
C THR A 204 -2.93 -11.93 -30.20
N THR A 205 -3.94 -12.64 -30.70
CA THR A 205 -3.75 -13.74 -31.66
C THR A 205 -3.03 -13.30 -32.94
N LYS A 206 -3.31 -12.08 -33.41
CA LYS A 206 -2.68 -11.51 -34.62
C LYS A 206 -1.38 -10.75 -34.33
N GLY A 207 -1.02 -10.58 -33.05
CA GLY A 207 0.14 -9.79 -32.62
C GLY A 207 0.00 -8.28 -32.84
N ASP A 208 -1.22 -7.80 -33.08
CA ASP A 208 -1.55 -6.39 -33.28
C ASP A 208 -1.46 -5.54 -31.99
N ALA A 209 -1.60 -6.18 -30.82
CA ALA A 209 -1.29 -5.56 -29.54
C ALA A 209 -0.43 -6.47 -28.66
N THR A 210 0.50 -5.88 -27.93
CA THR A 210 1.45 -6.58 -27.05
C THR A 210 1.42 -5.99 -25.65
N PHE A 211 1.58 -6.86 -24.66
CA PHE A 211 1.43 -6.55 -23.25
C PHE A 211 2.54 -7.22 -22.41
N LEU A 212 2.80 -6.68 -21.23
CA LEU A 212 3.69 -7.26 -20.21
C LEU A 212 2.92 -7.44 -18.91
N THR A 213 3.20 -8.51 -18.16
CA THR A 213 2.71 -8.64 -16.77
C THR A 213 3.29 -7.52 -15.91
N ALA A 214 2.42 -6.82 -15.19
CA ALA A 214 2.77 -5.64 -14.41
C ALA A 214 3.35 -6.00 -13.03
N GLU A 215 3.09 -7.21 -12.54
CA GLU A 215 3.62 -7.75 -11.29
C GLU A 215 3.87 -9.26 -11.42
N GLU A 216 4.62 -9.83 -10.48
CA GLU A 216 4.80 -11.27 -10.34
C GLU A 216 3.60 -11.87 -9.59
N ARG A 217 3.11 -13.03 -10.06
CA ARG A 217 2.07 -13.79 -9.37
C ARG A 217 2.42 -15.27 -9.36
N THR A 218 2.09 -15.95 -8.26
CA THR A 218 2.28 -17.39 -8.12
C THR A 218 0.94 -18.11 -8.05
N LEU A 219 0.73 -19.04 -8.97
CA LEU A 219 -0.39 -19.96 -8.98
C LEU A 219 -0.11 -21.10 -8.00
N GLN A 220 -0.85 -21.13 -6.89
CA GLN A 220 -0.68 -22.11 -5.83
C GLN A 220 -1.15 -23.51 -6.24
N ARG A 221 -0.72 -24.53 -5.50
CA ARG A 221 -1.17 -25.92 -5.70
C ARG A 221 -2.70 -25.99 -5.61
N GLY A 222 -3.33 -26.69 -6.56
CA GLY A 222 -4.79 -26.84 -6.60
C GLY A 222 -5.57 -25.66 -7.19
N GLN A 223 -4.93 -24.51 -7.42
CA GLN A 223 -5.56 -23.40 -8.14
C GLN A 223 -5.61 -23.69 -9.65
N ALA A 224 -6.80 -23.60 -10.23
CA ALA A 224 -7.03 -23.85 -11.66
C ALA A 224 -6.65 -22.64 -12.56
N ARG A 225 -6.67 -21.43 -12.00
CA ARG A 225 -6.34 -20.19 -12.70
C ARG A 225 -5.90 -19.10 -11.73
N MET A 226 -5.20 -18.09 -12.24
CA MET A 226 -4.89 -16.84 -11.53
C MET A 226 -5.04 -15.65 -12.47
N ASP A 227 -5.37 -14.49 -11.92
CA ASP A 227 -5.43 -13.23 -12.67
C ASP A 227 -4.16 -12.43 -12.39
N ILE A 228 -3.55 -11.90 -13.46
CA ILE A 228 -2.35 -11.06 -13.37
C ILE A 228 -2.66 -9.73 -14.07
N PRO A 229 -2.40 -8.57 -13.44
CA PRO A 229 -2.50 -7.29 -14.11
C PRO A 229 -1.45 -7.19 -15.21
N VAL A 230 -1.86 -6.66 -16.37
CA VAL A 230 -1.02 -6.45 -17.54
C VAL A 230 -1.08 -5.01 -18.00
N ARG A 231 -0.02 -4.56 -18.66
CA ARG A 231 0.07 -3.24 -19.30
C ARG A 231 0.53 -3.41 -20.75
N ALA A 232 -0.03 -2.62 -21.66
CA ALA A 232 0.42 -2.56 -23.05
C ALA A 232 1.91 -2.17 -23.12
N THR A 233 2.60 -2.60 -24.17
CA THR A 233 3.97 -2.13 -24.47
C THR A 233 3.94 -0.81 -25.23
N ASP A 234 5.12 -0.18 -25.38
CA ASP A 234 5.27 1.03 -26.19
C ASP A 234 4.82 0.84 -27.66
N ALA A 235 4.86 -0.39 -28.18
CA ALA A 235 4.38 -0.70 -29.53
C ALA A 235 2.85 -0.68 -29.65
N SER A 236 2.13 -0.66 -28.52
CA SER A 236 0.67 -0.71 -28.44
C SER A 236 0.11 0.47 -27.62
N LYS A 237 0.75 1.64 -27.73
CA LYS A 237 0.29 2.88 -27.10
C LYS A 237 -1.05 3.39 -27.65
N GLY A 238 -1.79 4.08 -26.79
CA GLY A 238 -3.05 4.73 -27.09
C GLY A 238 -4.16 3.75 -27.43
N PRO A 239 -5.05 4.09 -28.38
CA PRO A 239 -6.16 3.23 -28.78
C PRO A 239 -5.74 1.84 -29.29
N ALA A 240 -4.51 1.68 -29.77
CA ALA A 240 -3.98 0.39 -30.23
C ALA A 240 -3.86 -0.64 -29.09
N GLY A 241 -3.69 -0.18 -27.85
CA GLY A 241 -3.66 -1.04 -26.67
C GLY A 241 -5.04 -1.43 -26.16
N ILE A 242 -6.12 -0.79 -26.65
CA ILE A 242 -7.50 -1.08 -26.22
C ILE A 242 -7.98 -2.31 -26.99
N VAL A 243 -7.90 -3.47 -26.35
CA VAL A 243 -8.37 -4.74 -26.89
C VAL A 243 -9.63 -5.21 -26.18
N ALA A 244 -10.53 -5.84 -26.93
CA ALA A 244 -11.76 -6.39 -26.39
C ALA A 244 -11.48 -7.58 -25.46
N ALA A 245 -12.48 -7.94 -24.65
CA ALA A 245 -12.49 -9.21 -23.92
C ALA A 245 -12.18 -10.39 -24.85
N GLY A 246 -11.33 -11.30 -24.39
CA GLY A 246 -10.91 -12.51 -25.10
C GLY A 246 -9.83 -12.31 -26.16
N ALA A 247 -9.32 -11.08 -26.38
CA ALA A 247 -8.37 -10.79 -27.44
C ALA A 247 -6.93 -11.24 -27.13
N ILE A 248 -6.50 -11.12 -25.87
CA ILE A 248 -5.17 -11.53 -25.42
C ILE A 248 -5.18 -13.05 -25.27
N THR A 249 -4.38 -13.75 -26.05
CA THR A 249 -4.43 -15.24 -26.13
C THR A 249 -3.08 -15.89 -26.31
N THR A 250 -2.07 -15.11 -26.66
CA THR A 250 -0.73 -15.62 -27.00
C THR A 250 0.23 -15.25 -25.89
N LEU A 251 1.03 -16.24 -25.47
CA LEU A 251 2.13 -16.09 -24.52
C LEU A 251 3.44 -16.25 -25.29
N ALA A 252 4.33 -15.26 -25.26
CA ALA A 252 5.54 -15.26 -26.09
C ALA A 252 6.58 -16.32 -25.66
N GLY A 253 6.60 -16.68 -24.37
CA GLY A 253 7.42 -17.77 -23.82
C GLY A 253 6.54 -18.77 -23.07
N SER A 254 6.66 -20.06 -23.39
CA SER A 254 5.89 -21.12 -22.71
C SER A 254 6.27 -21.16 -21.23
N ILE A 255 5.30 -21.01 -20.33
CA ILE A 255 5.49 -21.20 -18.89
C ILE A 255 5.01 -22.61 -18.54
N SER A 256 5.88 -23.41 -17.94
CA SER A 256 5.56 -24.79 -17.58
C SER A 256 4.34 -24.83 -16.66
N GLY A 257 3.36 -25.66 -17.00
CA GLY A 257 2.12 -25.80 -16.25
C GLY A 257 1.04 -24.74 -16.52
N ILE A 258 1.25 -23.82 -17.48
CA ILE A 258 0.19 -22.93 -18.00
C ILE A 258 -0.26 -23.42 -19.38
N ALA A 259 -1.55 -23.71 -19.53
CA ALA A 259 -2.13 -24.18 -20.79
C ALA A 259 -2.57 -23.05 -21.72
N ARG A 260 -3.13 -21.97 -21.18
CA ARG A 260 -3.63 -20.82 -21.97
C ARG A 260 -3.75 -19.56 -21.13
N VAL A 261 -3.90 -18.44 -21.81
CA VAL A 261 -4.16 -17.12 -21.21
C VAL A 261 -5.37 -16.46 -21.87
N THR A 262 -6.16 -15.70 -21.12
CA THR A 262 -7.17 -14.80 -21.72
C THR A 262 -7.53 -13.62 -20.82
N ASN A 263 -7.90 -12.48 -21.40
CA ASN A 263 -8.52 -11.38 -20.66
C ASN A 263 -10.05 -11.51 -20.70
N PHE A 264 -10.72 -11.49 -19.55
CA PHE A 264 -12.20 -11.54 -19.53
C PHE A 264 -12.86 -10.19 -19.78
N ASP A 265 -12.15 -9.11 -19.49
CA ASP A 265 -12.60 -7.74 -19.72
C ASP A 265 -11.74 -7.04 -20.77
N ALA A 266 -12.31 -6.00 -21.39
CA ALA A 266 -11.54 -5.14 -22.28
C ALA A 266 -10.46 -4.39 -21.49
N THR A 267 -9.29 -4.21 -22.09
CA THR A 267 -8.25 -3.36 -21.50
C THR A 267 -8.68 -1.90 -21.62
N VAL A 268 -8.41 -1.12 -20.58
CA VAL A 268 -8.80 0.29 -20.49
C VAL A 268 -7.58 1.19 -20.50
N LEU A 269 -7.73 2.37 -21.10
CA LEU A 269 -6.71 3.40 -21.04
C LEU A 269 -6.77 4.09 -19.66
N GLY A 270 -5.62 4.44 -19.09
CA GLY A 270 -5.58 5.28 -17.90
C GLY A 270 -6.25 6.64 -18.17
N ALA A 271 -7.07 7.12 -17.23
CA ALA A 271 -7.83 8.35 -17.44
C ALA A 271 -6.96 9.63 -17.45
N LYS A 272 -5.82 9.61 -16.74
CA LYS A 272 -4.81 10.68 -16.65
C LYS A 272 -3.44 10.08 -16.34
N ASP A 273 -2.38 10.80 -16.72
CA ASP A 273 -1.02 10.49 -16.29
C ASP A 273 -0.89 10.60 -14.77
N GLU A 274 -0.10 9.70 -14.19
CA GLU A 274 0.26 9.73 -12.78
C GLU A 274 1.13 10.97 -12.49
N SER A 275 0.69 11.80 -11.54
CA SER A 275 1.45 12.98 -11.10
C SER A 275 2.70 12.57 -10.30
N ASP A 276 3.66 13.49 -10.17
CA ASP A 276 4.85 13.25 -9.33
C ASP A 276 4.49 12.89 -7.89
N ASP A 277 3.45 13.50 -7.34
CA ASP A 277 3.00 13.23 -5.97
C ASP A 277 2.42 11.81 -5.84
N GLN A 278 1.67 11.35 -6.85
CA GLN A 278 1.12 10.00 -6.87
C GLN A 278 2.24 8.95 -7.04
N LEU A 279 3.16 9.19 -7.97
CA LEU A 279 4.31 8.31 -8.20
C LEU A 279 5.19 8.21 -6.95
N ARG A 280 5.46 9.34 -6.29
CA ARG A 280 6.23 9.40 -5.05
C ARG A 280 5.55 8.62 -3.92
N ALA A 281 4.23 8.80 -3.75
CA ALA A 281 3.47 8.07 -2.75
C ALA A 281 3.52 6.55 -2.99
N ARG A 282 3.36 6.13 -4.25
CA ARG A 282 3.43 4.72 -4.63
C ARG A 282 4.83 4.14 -4.45
N ALA A 283 5.88 4.85 -4.86
CA ALA A 283 7.26 4.39 -4.67
C ALA A 283 7.61 4.21 -3.18
N LYS A 284 7.16 5.11 -2.30
CA LYS A 284 7.31 4.95 -0.86
C LYS A 284 6.56 3.74 -0.32
N ALA A 285 5.35 3.50 -0.80
CA ALA A 285 4.57 2.32 -0.42
C ALA A 285 5.29 1.01 -0.84
N VAL A 286 5.87 0.96 -2.04
CA VAL A 286 6.67 -0.19 -2.51
C VAL A 286 7.92 -0.39 -1.64
N LEU A 287 8.65 0.68 -1.32
CA LEU A 287 9.80 0.57 -0.42
C LEU A 287 9.41 0.02 0.95
N GLN A 288 8.24 0.41 1.46
CA GLN A 288 7.68 -0.12 2.70
C GLN A 288 7.22 -1.58 2.57
N SER A 289 6.69 -1.99 1.41
CA SER A 289 6.22 -3.36 1.18
C SER A 289 7.36 -4.37 1.04
N ILE A 290 8.54 -3.95 0.57
CA ILE A 290 9.76 -4.79 0.59
C ILE A 290 10.14 -5.17 2.02
N GLY A 291 9.83 -4.33 3.01
CA GLY A 291 10.12 -4.59 4.41
C GLY A 291 9.23 -5.68 4.99
N LYS A 292 9.69 -6.93 5.04
CA LYS A 292 9.02 -8.02 5.79
C LYS A 292 9.16 -7.83 7.31
N GLY A 293 8.26 -8.45 8.06
CA GLY A 293 8.38 -8.59 9.52
C GLY A 293 7.95 -7.37 10.34
N THR A 294 7.25 -6.41 9.74
CA THR A 294 6.63 -5.29 10.46
C THR A 294 5.10 -5.40 10.45
N ILE A 295 4.43 -4.71 11.37
CA ILE A 295 2.96 -4.60 11.37
C ILE A 295 2.46 -4.04 10.04
N ALA A 296 3.12 -3.01 9.49
CA ALA A 296 2.74 -2.42 8.22
C ALA A 296 2.79 -3.44 7.07
N ALA A 297 3.81 -4.31 7.06
CA ALA A 297 3.94 -5.38 6.08
C ALA A 297 2.83 -6.43 6.20
N LEU A 298 2.52 -6.85 7.43
CA LEU A 298 1.42 -7.79 7.69
C LEU A 298 0.07 -7.20 7.27
N THR A 299 -0.18 -5.94 7.60
CA THR A 299 -1.38 -5.22 7.17
C THR A 299 -1.48 -5.11 5.65
N GLN A 300 -0.36 -4.82 4.98
CA GLN A 300 -0.30 -4.77 3.51
C GLN A 300 -0.61 -6.13 2.88
N ALA A 301 -0.04 -7.22 3.41
CA ALA A 301 -0.32 -8.58 2.94
C ALA A 301 -1.81 -8.94 3.05
N VAL A 302 -2.47 -8.47 4.12
CA VAL A 302 -3.93 -8.64 4.29
C VAL A 302 -4.70 -7.87 3.21
N PHE A 303 -4.30 -6.63 2.91
CA PHE A 303 -4.95 -5.83 1.88
C PHE A 303 -4.74 -6.37 0.46
N GLU A 304 -3.56 -6.90 0.14
CA GLU A 304 -3.24 -7.47 -1.18
C GLU A 304 -4.07 -8.71 -1.52
N GLU A 305 -4.48 -9.46 -0.50
CA GLU A 305 -5.41 -10.61 -0.62
C GLU A 305 -6.89 -10.20 -0.58
N HIS A 306 -7.17 -8.88 -0.63
CA HIS A 306 -8.50 -8.29 -0.57
C HIS A 306 -9.27 -8.62 0.72
N ALA A 307 -8.58 -8.82 1.83
CA ALA A 307 -9.19 -8.96 3.14
C ALA A 307 -9.17 -7.62 3.89
N THR A 308 -10.07 -7.48 4.85
CA THR A 308 -10.11 -6.30 5.73
C THR A 308 -9.54 -6.67 7.09
N LEU A 309 -8.56 -5.90 7.57
CA LEU A 309 -8.03 -6.07 8.92
C LEU A 309 -8.98 -5.41 9.94
N VAL A 310 -9.60 -6.23 10.80
CA VAL A 310 -10.58 -5.79 11.81
C VAL A 310 -9.86 -5.39 13.10
N GLU A 311 -8.94 -6.24 13.57
CA GLU A 311 -8.20 -6.01 14.80
C GLU A 311 -6.77 -6.54 14.67
N ILE A 312 -5.83 -5.85 15.29
CA ILE A 312 -4.46 -6.32 15.49
C ILE A 312 -4.12 -6.28 16.97
N ARG A 313 -3.44 -7.33 17.45
CA ARG A 313 -2.80 -7.34 18.76
C ARG A 313 -1.31 -7.63 18.62
N ASP A 314 -0.49 -6.77 19.18
CA ASP A 314 0.96 -6.86 19.17
C ASP A 314 1.54 -6.59 20.57
N PRO A 315 2.77 -7.06 20.89
CA PRO A 315 3.38 -6.86 22.19
C PRO A 315 3.59 -5.37 22.58
N ALA A 316 3.78 -4.49 21.59
CA ALA A 316 3.99 -3.06 21.80
C ALA A 316 2.68 -2.26 21.91
N SER A 317 1.53 -2.88 21.70
CA SER A 317 0.22 -2.22 21.70
C SER A 317 -0.30 -1.89 23.11
N ALA A 318 -1.35 -1.07 23.15
CA ALA A 318 -2.07 -0.73 24.39
C ALA A 318 -2.56 -2.00 25.12
N PRO A 319 -2.74 -1.98 26.46
CA PRO A 319 -3.02 -3.18 27.25
C PRO A 319 -4.19 -4.04 26.73
N GLU A 320 -5.23 -3.42 26.19
CA GLU A 320 -6.42 -4.11 25.65
C GLU A 320 -6.17 -4.86 24.33
N LYS A 321 -5.13 -4.46 23.58
CA LYS A 321 -4.73 -5.03 22.28
C LYS A 321 -3.32 -5.60 22.34
N ARG A 322 -2.84 -5.99 23.53
CA ARG A 322 -1.50 -6.54 23.70
C ARG A 322 -1.51 -8.05 23.51
N SER A 323 -0.58 -8.57 22.72
CA SER A 323 -0.29 -10.00 22.62
C SER A 323 0.95 -10.38 23.44
N ASP A 324 1.16 -11.67 23.65
CA ASP A 324 2.37 -12.17 24.31
C ASP A 324 3.61 -11.93 23.42
N PRO A 325 4.79 -11.64 24.01
CA PRO A 325 6.02 -11.49 23.25
C PRO A 325 6.28 -12.67 22.31
N GLY A 326 6.64 -12.36 21.05
CA GLY A 326 6.83 -13.36 20.00
C GLY A 326 5.55 -13.82 19.30
N THR A 327 4.39 -13.24 19.64
CA THR A 327 3.11 -13.51 18.97
C THR A 327 2.47 -12.23 18.45
N VAL A 328 1.81 -12.29 17.30
CA VAL A 328 0.97 -11.23 16.75
C VAL A 328 -0.36 -11.86 16.34
N PHE A 329 -1.46 -11.23 16.72
CA PHE A 329 -2.80 -11.69 16.40
C PHE A 329 -3.45 -10.74 15.39
N LEU A 330 -4.01 -11.30 14.32
CA LEU A 330 -4.68 -10.58 13.25
C LEU A 330 -6.11 -11.11 13.11
N LEU A 331 -7.11 -10.30 13.45
CA LEU A 331 -8.50 -10.58 13.15
C LEU A 331 -8.84 -9.98 11.78
N VAL A 332 -9.29 -10.82 10.86
CA VAL A 332 -9.60 -10.43 9.48
C VAL A 332 -11.03 -10.77 9.11
N ASP A 333 -11.60 -9.92 8.25
CA ASP A 333 -12.81 -10.20 7.50
C ASP A 333 -12.41 -10.60 6.08
N THR A 334 -12.73 -11.84 5.71
CA THR A 334 -12.40 -12.42 4.42
C THR A 334 -13.37 -13.56 4.11
N PRO A 335 -13.76 -13.77 2.84
CA PRO A 335 -14.50 -14.97 2.46
C PRO A 335 -13.73 -16.26 2.84
N PRO A 336 -14.42 -17.32 3.30
CA PRO A 336 -13.78 -18.54 3.76
C PRO A 336 -12.80 -19.13 2.73
N GLU A 337 -13.16 -19.16 1.46
CA GLU A 337 -12.35 -19.71 0.38
C GLU A 337 -11.01 -18.99 0.17
N ARG A 338 -10.88 -17.74 0.64
CA ARG A 338 -9.64 -16.95 0.56
C ARG A 338 -8.76 -17.09 1.78
N PHE A 339 -9.30 -17.59 2.89
CA PHE A 339 -8.61 -17.64 4.19
C PHE A 339 -7.24 -18.35 4.11
N VAL A 340 -7.16 -19.47 3.37
CA VAL A 340 -5.91 -20.24 3.23
C VAL A 340 -4.85 -19.47 2.43
N SER A 341 -5.26 -18.74 1.38
CA SER A 341 -4.36 -17.89 0.58
C SER A 341 -3.79 -16.78 1.46
N LEU A 342 -4.68 -16.13 2.20
CA LEU A 342 -4.34 -15.06 3.13
C LEU A 342 -3.42 -15.53 4.26
N GLU A 343 -3.66 -16.71 4.84
CA GLU A 343 -2.78 -17.31 5.84
C GLU A 343 -1.37 -17.58 5.28
N GLY A 344 -1.27 -18.04 4.04
CA GLY A 344 -0.01 -18.18 3.31
C GLY A 344 0.74 -16.86 3.18
N ALA A 345 0.06 -15.82 2.68
CA ALA A 345 0.64 -14.48 2.48
C ALA A 345 1.15 -13.88 3.80
N VAL A 346 0.36 -13.96 4.87
CA VAL A 346 0.75 -13.51 6.22
C VAL A 346 1.99 -14.26 6.73
N ASN A 347 2.06 -15.57 6.49
CA ASN A 347 3.21 -16.39 6.88
C ASN A 347 4.49 -16.09 6.09
N GLU A 348 4.38 -15.67 4.82
CA GLU A 348 5.54 -15.28 4.03
C GLU A 348 6.12 -13.93 4.44
N VAL A 349 5.30 -13.07 5.07
CA VAL A 349 5.66 -11.70 5.44
C VAL A 349 6.05 -11.58 6.92
N ARG A 350 5.64 -12.50 7.79
CA ARG A 350 5.98 -12.46 9.22
C ARG A 350 7.49 -12.49 9.48
N ALA A 351 7.90 -11.89 10.59
CA ALA A 351 9.29 -11.95 11.04
C ALA A 351 9.66 -13.38 11.47
N ALA A 352 10.93 -13.77 11.21
CA ALA A 352 11.45 -15.04 11.69
C ALA A 352 11.35 -15.11 13.22
N GLY A 353 10.81 -16.23 13.74
CA GLY A 353 10.62 -16.44 15.17
C GLY A 353 9.37 -15.78 15.78
N VAL A 354 8.59 -15.02 15.00
CA VAL A 354 7.29 -14.49 15.44
C VAL A 354 6.16 -15.40 14.94
N LEU A 355 5.27 -15.82 15.83
CA LEU A 355 4.04 -16.53 15.49
C LEU A 355 2.96 -15.51 15.11
N ALA A 356 2.60 -15.46 13.83
CA ALA A 356 1.48 -14.66 13.34
C ALA A 356 0.23 -15.55 13.32
N THR A 357 -0.74 -15.27 14.19
CA THR A 357 -2.01 -15.98 14.28
C THR A 357 -3.07 -15.17 13.54
N LEU A 358 -3.51 -15.69 12.39
CA LEU A 358 -4.59 -15.12 11.61
C LEU A 358 -5.91 -15.78 12.02
N VAL A 359 -6.93 -14.98 12.32
CA VAL A 359 -8.25 -15.46 12.71
C VAL A 359 -9.33 -14.79 11.87
N ALA A 360 -10.26 -15.59 11.35
CA ALA A 360 -11.51 -15.14 10.77
C ALA A 360 -12.67 -15.81 11.49
N ARG A 361 -13.79 -15.11 11.64
CA ARG A 361 -14.96 -15.62 12.38
C ARG A 361 -16.14 -15.77 11.45
N TYR A 362 -16.71 -16.97 11.42
CA TYR A 362 -17.79 -17.30 10.51
C TYR A 362 -19.02 -17.80 11.24
N VAL A 363 -20.19 -17.34 10.76
CA VAL A 363 -21.47 -18.00 10.98
C VAL A 363 -21.82 -18.75 9.69
N PHE A 364 -21.64 -20.06 9.70
CA PHE A 364 -22.02 -20.93 8.60
C PHE A 364 -23.53 -21.12 8.55
N ILE A 365 -24.12 -20.96 7.36
CA ILE A 365 -25.54 -21.19 7.11
C ILE A 365 -25.75 -22.34 6.14
N LYS A 366 -26.66 -23.26 6.49
CA LYS A 366 -27.06 -24.39 5.63
C LYS A 366 -28.58 -24.37 5.42
N PRO A 367 -29.07 -23.65 4.40
CA PRO A 367 -30.47 -23.67 4.04
C PRO A 367 -30.82 -24.98 3.31
N ARG A 368 -31.91 -25.64 3.70
CA ARG A 368 -32.47 -26.80 2.99
C ARG A 368 -33.66 -26.37 2.17
N LEU A 369 -33.63 -26.69 0.89
CA LEU A 369 -34.54 -26.10 -0.10
C LEU A 369 -35.27 -27.19 -0.85
N VAL A 370 -36.56 -26.95 -1.10
CA VAL A 370 -37.36 -27.70 -2.06
C VAL A 370 -37.76 -26.74 -3.16
N ALA A 371 -37.38 -27.06 -4.40
CA ALA A 371 -37.72 -26.27 -5.58
C ALA A 371 -38.61 -27.07 -6.53
N THR A 372 -39.77 -26.52 -6.86
CA THR A 372 -40.72 -27.11 -7.80
C THR A 372 -40.36 -26.71 -9.22
N ILE A 373 -40.06 -27.69 -10.08
CA ILE A 373 -39.62 -27.50 -11.46
C ILE A 373 -40.64 -28.05 -12.46
N ALA A 374 -40.57 -27.57 -13.70
CA ALA A 374 -41.38 -28.12 -14.78
C ALA A 374 -40.99 -29.59 -15.09
N PRO A 375 -41.96 -30.46 -15.42
CA PRO A 375 -41.69 -31.86 -15.72
C PRO A 375 -40.85 -32.02 -17.00
N GLY A 376 -40.03 -33.08 -17.05
CA GLY A 376 -39.26 -33.45 -18.24
C GLY A 376 -37.83 -32.89 -18.32
N LEU A 377 -37.30 -32.32 -17.23
CA LEU A 377 -35.90 -31.88 -17.18
C LEU A 377 -34.95 -33.09 -17.16
N SER A 378 -33.94 -33.09 -18.03
CA SER A 378 -32.95 -34.18 -18.07
C SER A 378 -32.12 -34.23 -16.78
N PRO A 379 -31.50 -35.39 -16.44
CA PRO A 379 -30.62 -35.48 -15.27
C PRO A 379 -29.49 -34.45 -15.28
N ALA A 380 -28.89 -34.19 -16.46
CA ALA A 380 -27.87 -33.15 -16.61
C ALA A 380 -28.43 -31.73 -16.42
N GLY A 381 -29.67 -31.48 -16.85
CA GLY A 381 -30.37 -30.23 -16.61
C GLY A 381 -30.66 -29.99 -15.12
N LYS A 382 -31.04 -31.03 -14.38
CA LYS A 382 -31.25 -30.98 -12.92
C LYS A 382 -29.97 -30.64 -12.16
N ILE A 383 -28.83 -31.24 -12.54
CA ILE A 383 -27.51 -30.92 -11.95
C ILE A 383 -27.14 -29.46 -12.23
N LYS A 384 -27.29 -29.00 -13.48
CA LYS A 384 -27.00 -27.62 -13.87
C LYS A 384 -27.87 -26.62 -13.07
N LEU A 385 -29.16 -26.88 -12.96
CA LEU A 385 -30.08 -26.04 -12.21
C LEU A 385 -29.73 -25.98 -10.72
N THR A 386 -29.34 -27.12 -10.13
CA THR A 386 -28.87 -27.18 -8.74
C THR A 386 -27.63 -26.32 -8.55
N GLY A 387 -26.67 -26.38 -9.48
CA GLY A 387 -25.49 -25.50 -9.48
C GLY A 387 -25.86 -24.01 -9.56
N GLN A 388 -26.80 -23.64 -10.44
CA GLN A 388 -27.28 -22.25 -10.56
C GLN A 388 -27.94 -21.74 -9.28
N ILE A 389 -28.66 -22.60 -8.54
CA ILE A 389 -29.24 -22.24 -7.23
C ILE A 389 -28.13 -22.00 -6.20
N VAL A 390 -27.13 -22.89 -6.13
CA VAL A 390 -25.98 -22.73 -5.24
C VAL A 390 -25.24 -21.43 -5.56
N ASP A 391 -24.93 -21.18 -6.84
CA ASP A 391 -24.25 -19.96 -7.30
C ASP A 391 -25.06 -18.69 -6.98
N ALA A 392 -26.39 -18.73 -7.10
CA ALA A 392 -27.25 -17.59 -6.78
C ALA A 392 -27.27 -17.28 -5.27
N ILE A 393 -27.25 -18.31 -4.42
CA ILE A 393 -27.19 -18.14 -2.96
C ILE A 393 -25.79 -17.67 -2.54
N GLN A 394 -24.74 -18.26 -3.11
CA GLN A 394 -23.36 -17.85 -2.86
C GLN A 394 -23.16 -16.38 -3.23
N GLY A 395 -23.60 -15.97 -4.43
CA GLY A 395 -23.52 -14.59 -4.89
C GLY A 395 -24.32 -13.59 -4.03
N TYR A 396 -25.31 -14.03 -3.26
CA TYR A 396 -25.96 -13.19 -2.24
C TYR A 396 -25.11 -13.11 -0.96
N VAL A 397 -24.66 -14.24 -0.44
CA VAL A 397 -23.83 -14.30 0.79
C VAL A 397 -22.54 -13.49 0.63
N ASP A 398 -21.90 -13.53 -0.54
CA ASP A 398 -20.67 -12.78 -0.85
C ASP A 398 -20.85 -11.25 -0.80
N THR A 399 -22.09 -10.76 -0.82
CA THR A 399 -22.39 -9.32 -0.70
C THR A 399 -22.55 -8.84 0.74
N LEU A 400 -22.60 -9.76 1.71
CA LEU A 400 -22.80 -9.45 3.11
C LEU A 400 -21.48 -9.02 3.75
N ALA A 401 -21.46 -7.85 4.38
CA ALA A 401 -20.33 -7.40 5.20
C ALA A 401 -20.35 -8.08 6.58
N ALA A 402 -19.22 -8.07 7.30
CA ALA A 402 -19.17 -8.50 8.70
C ALA A 402 -20.26 -7.83 9.55
N GLY A 403 -20.96 -8.63 10.37
CA GLY A 403 -22.06 -8.20 11.22
C GLY A 403 -23.42 -8.05 10.51
N ALA A 404 -23.47 -8.10 9.18
CA ALA A 404 -24.72 -8.03 8.45
C ALA A 404 -25.51 -9.36 8.54
N PRO A 405 -26.83 -9.31 8.80
CA PRO A 405 -27.64 -10.53 8.85
C PRO A 405 -27.96 -11.05 7.45
N ALA A 406 -28.03 -12.37 7.29
CA ALA A 406 -28.56 -13.00 6.07
C ALA A 406 -30.07 -13.12 6.19
N VAL A 407 -30.81 -12.44 5.33
CA VAL A 407 -32.26 -12.35 5.37
C VAL A 407 -32.87 -13.36 4.40
N GLY A 408 -33.79 -14.20 4.88
CA GLY A 408 -34.41 -15.26 4.09
C GLY A 408 -35.16 -14.75 2.85
N ALA A 409 -35.83 -13.60 2.97
CA ALA A 409 -36.52 -12.97 1.84
C ALA A 409 -35.56 -12.55 0.71
N ASP A 410 -34.39 -12.01 1.07
CA ASP A 410 -33.38 -11.57 0.11
C ASP A 410 -32.68 -12.76 -0.54
N LEU A 411 -32.47 -13.85 0.21
CA LEU A 411 -31.98 -15.11 -0.34
C LEU A 411 -32.94 -15.68 -1.39
N ILE A 412 -34.25 -15.71 -1.10
CA ILE A 412 -35.27 -16.16 -2.07
C ILE A 412 -35.30 -15.21 -3.30
N ALA A 413 -35.18 -13.90 -3.07
CA ALA A 413 -35.08 -12.92 -4.15
C ALA A 413 -33.84 -13.15 -5.04
N ALA A 414 -32.70 -13.50 -4.44
CA ALA A 414 -31.47 -13.79 -5.19
C ALA A 414 -31.63 -15.01 -6.11
N ILE A 415 -32.27 -16.09 -5.63
CA ILE A 415 -32.56 -17.27 -6.46
C ILE A 415 -33.53 -16.91 -7.58
N THR A 416 -34.68 -16.31 -7.26
CA THR A 416 -35.74 -16.01 -8.24
C THR A 416 -35.29 -15.02 -9.33
N LYS A 417 -34.36 -14.10 -9.00
CA LYS A 417 -33.79 -13.15 -9.95
C LYS A 417 -32.78 -13.80 -10.90
N ASN A 418 -31.97 -14.73 -10.40
CA ASN A 418 -30.81 -15.27 -11.13
C ASN A 418 -31.09 -16.64 -11.78
N VAL A 419 -32.13 -17.34 -11.37
CA VAL A 419 -32.51 -18.66 -11.89
C VAL A 419 -33.86 -18.56 -12.60
N VAL A 420 -33.82 -18.54 -13.94
CA VAL A 420 -34.99 -18.27 -14.80
C VAL A 420 -36.12 -19.26 -14.57
N GLU A 421 -35.78 -20.54 -14.41
CA GLU A 421 -36.70 -21.66 -14.16
C GLU A 421 -37.47 -21.51 -12.82
N LEU A 422 -36.93 -20.72 -11.89
CA LEU A 422 -37.46 -20.49 -10.54
C LEU A 422 -37.83 -19.02 -10.31
N SER A 423 -38.17 -18.28 -11.37
CA SER A 423 -38.60 -16.88 -11.30
C SER A 423 -39.88 -16.63 -10.50
N ASP A 424 -40.66 -17.67 -10.25
CA ASP A 424 -41.84 -17.63 -9.38
C ASP A 424 -41.46 -18.05 -7.95
N PRO A 425 -41.51 -17.14 -6.95
CA PRO A 425 -41.16 -17.44 -5.56
C PRO A 425 -41.99 -18.55 -4.94
N SER A 426 -43.22 -18.79 -5.42
CA SER A 426 -44.09 -19.84 -4.88
C SER A 426 -43.58 -21.26 -5.17
N LYS A 427 -42.63 -21.39 -6.10
CA LYS A 427 -41.96 -22.65 -6.43
C LYS A 427 -40.78 -22.96 -5.53
N LEU A 428 -40.41 -22.05 -4.61
CA LEU A 428 -39.29 -22.21 -3.70
C LEU A 428 -39.81 -22.32 -2.26
N LYS A 429 -39.42 -23.38 -1.58
CA LYS A 429 -39.71 -23.57 -0.16
C LYS A 429 -38.43 -23.84 0.60
N VAL A 430 -38.10 -22.98 1.56
CA VAL A 430 -37.04 -23.24 2.55
C VAL A 430 -37.64 -24.13 3.63
N VAL A 431 -37.13 -25.34 3.81
CA VAL A 431 -37.67 -26.33 4.76
C VAL A 431 -37.00 -26.20 6.13
N ASP A 432 -35.70 -25.92 6.14
CA ASP A 432 -34.93 -25.72 7.37
C ASP A 432 -33.76 -24.79 7.08
N VAL A 433 -33.28 -24.12 8.13
CA VAL A 433 -32.06 -23.33 8.09
C VAL A 433 -31.28 -23.67 9.34
N MET A 434 -30.07 -24.17 9.14
CA MET A 434 -29.16 -24.48 10.22
C MET A 434 -28.02 -23.45 10.24
N ALA A 435 -27.58 -23.09 11.44
CA ALA A 435 -26.46 -22.20 11.64
C ALA A 435 -25.44 -22.80 12.61
N TRP A 436 -24.17 -22.57 12.32
CA TRP A 436 -23.04 -22.92 13.17
C TRP A 436 -22.08 -21.74 13.23
N GLN A 437 -21.42 -21.58 14.36
CA GLN A 437 -20.35 -20.59 14.51
C GLN A 437 -18.99 -21.30 14.54
N ALA A 438 -17.96 -20.67 13.94
CA ALA A 438 -16.59 -21.11 14.08
C ALA A 438 -15.61 -19.93 14.05
N ASP A 439 -14.62 -19.96 14.96
CA ASP A 439 -13.41 -19.16 14.85
C ASP A 439 -12.42 -19.96 13.97
N VAL A 440 -12.20 -19.56 12.71
CA VAL A 440 -11.24 -20.21 11.81
C VAL A 440 -9.86 -19.59 11.99
N GLY A 441 -8.82 -20.42 12.09
CA GLY A 441 -7.44 -19.99 12.35
C GLY A 441 -7.15 -19.59 13.79
N ASN A 442 -8.17 -19.59 14.67
CA ASN A 442 -7.97 -19.43 16.10
C ASN A 442 -7.51 -20.76 16.69
N PRO A 443 -6.30 -20.85 17.27
CA PRO A 443 -5.85 -22.04 17.99
C PRO A 443 -6.53 -22.08 19.37
N LYS A 444 -7.86 -22.02 19.43
CA LYS A 444 -8.60 -22.39 20.63
C LYS A 444 -8.69 -23.91 20.63
N VAL A 445 -7.71 -24.51 21.31
CA VAL A 445 -7.42 -25.94 21.43
C VAL A 445 -6.69 -26.46 20.18
N ASP A 446 -5.40 -26.72 20.37
CA ASP A 446 -4.41 -27.12 19.38
C ASP A 446 -4.92 -28.36 18.60
N PRO A 447 -5.38 -28.22 17.33
CA PRO A 447 -5.98 -29.32 16.56
C PRO A 447 -5.00 -30.47 16.37
N LEU A 448 -3.70 -30.14 16.34
CA LEU A 448 -2.63 -31.11 16.35
C LEU A 448 -2.58 -31.83 17.70
N LEU A 449 -2.71 -31.13 18.83
CA LEU A 449 -2.75 -31.75 20.15
C LEU A 449 -3.97 -32.67 20.32
N GLU A 450 -5.17 -32.27 19.89
CA GLU A 450 -6.36 -33.14 19.90
C GLU A 450 -6.20 -34.33 18.94
N ALA A 451 -5.66 -34.13 17.74
CA ALA A 451 -5.37 -35.23 16.82
C ALA A 451 -4.30 -36.19 17.37
N LEU A 452 -3.28 -35.66 18.07
CA LEU A 452 -2.26 -36.46 18.76
C LEU A 452 -2.88 -37.19 19.96
N ILE A 453 -3.72 -36.54 20.77
CA ILE A 453 -4.43 -37.16 21.89
C ILE A 453 -5.36 -38.27 21.39
N ALA A 454 -6.14 -38.01 20.34
CA ALA A 454 -7.02 -38.99 19.70
C ALA A 454 -6.22 -40.17 19.12
N ALA A 455 -5.09 -39.91 18.46
CA ALA A 455 -4.20 -40.96 17.95
C ALA A 455 -3.60 -41.81 19.09
N VAL A 456 -3.23 -41.17 20.20
CA VAL A 456 -2.76 -41.86 21.42
C VAL A 456 -3.88 -42.69 22.04
N GLN A 457 -5.09 -42.15 22.15
CA GLN A 457 -6.26 -42.84 22.74
C GLN A 457 -6.79 -43.99 21.89
N ALA A 458 -6.71 -43.88 20.56
CA ALA A 458 -7.12 -44.91 19.62
C ALA A 458 -6.12 -46.08 19.53
N THR A 459 -4.89 -45.91 20.05
CA THR A 459 -3.87 -46.96 20.04
C THR A 459 -3.97 -47.83 21.29
N ALA A 460 -3.97 -49.16 21.11
CA ALA A 460 -4.00 -50.10 22.24
C ALA A 460 -2.77 -49.95 23.15
N PRO A 461 -2.93 -50.02 24.49
CA PRO A 461 -1.81 -49.92 25.42
C PRO A 461 -0.75 -51.02 25.19
N GLY A 462 0.52 -50.63 25.06
CA GLY A 462 1.65 -51.56 24.94
C GLY A 462 2.19 -51.80 23.52
N ASP A 463 1.53 -51.26 22.48
CA ASP A 463 2.03 -51.35 21.10
C ASP A 463 2.75 -50.06 20.66
N ALA A 464 4.07 -50.04 20.89
CA ALA A 464 4.91 -48.89 20.56
C ALA A 464 5.06 -48.65 19.04
N ALA A 465 4.86 -49.67 18.20
CA ALA A 465 4.96 -49.53 16.75
C ALA A 465 3.69 -48.90 16.18
N ALA A 466 2.52 -49.34 16.63
CA ALA A 466 1.25 -48.75 16.28
C ALA A 466 1.14 -47.29 16.73
N LEU A 467 1.62 -46.98 17.95
CA LEU A 467 1.61 -45.61 18.48
C LEU A 467 2.49 -44.69 17.63
N ARG A 468 3.70 -45.12 17.26
CA ARG A 468 4.59 -44.35 16.39
C ARG A 468 3.99 -44.13 15.00
N ALA A 469 3.34 -45.13 14.43
CA ALA A 469 2.69 -45.01 13.13
C ALA A 469 1.50 -44.05 13.17
N ALA A 470 0.70 -44.09 14.23
CA ALA A 470 -0.43 -43.17 14.43
C ALA A 470 0.03 -41.71 14.60
N LEU A 471 1.05 -41.49 15.44
CA LEU A 471 1.64 -40.15 15.64
C LEU A 471 2.31 -39.62 14.36
N ALA A 472 3.07 -40.46 13.65
CA ALA A 472 3.69 -40.09 12.38
C ALA A 472 2.64 -39.81 11.30
N GLY A 473 1.53 -40.55 11.29
CA GLY A 473 0.38 -40.30 10.43
C GLY A 473 -0.17 -38.89 10.63
N VAL A 474 -0.51 -38.53 11.88
CA VAL A 474 -0.99 -37.18 12.25
C VAL A 474 0.00 -36.08 11.87
N LEU A 475 1.30 -36.29 12.10
CA LEU A 475 2.35 -35.32 11.78
C LEU A 475 2.63 -35.19 10.27
N SER A 476 2.23 -36.19 9.47
CA SER A 476 2.43 -36.21 8.01
C SER A 476 1.19 -35.77 7.22
N SER A 477 0.02 -35.74 7.84
CA SER A 477 -1.27 -35.47 7.20
C SER A 477 -1.82 -34.07 7.43
N THR A 478 -1.04 -33.13 7.98
CA THR A 478 -1.49 -31.74 8.22
C THR A 478 -1.66 -30.94 6.92
N SER A 479 -2.71 -31.24 6.16
CA SER A 479 -3.65 -30.18 5.81
C SER A 479 -4.78 -30.30 6.83
N PRO A 480 -4.94 -29.34 7.76
CA PRO A 480 -6.19 -29.28 8.52
C PRO A 480 -7.35 -29.26 7.53
N PRO A 481 -8.44 -30.01 7.77
CA PRO A 481 -9.62 -29.90 6.93
C PRO A 481 -10.05 -28.45 6.93
N VAL A 482 -10.22 -27.87 5.73
CA VAL A 482 -10.35 -26.43 5.50
C VAL A 482 -11.46 -25.81 6.38
N PHE A 483 -12.47 -26.59 6.83
CA PHE A 483 -13.51 -26.12 7.77
C PHE A 483 -14.07 -27.20 8.74
N GLY A 484 -13.28 -28.19 9.16
CA GLY A 484 -13.83 -29.44 9.72
C GLY A 484 -13.90 -29.66 11.24
N GLY A 485 -13.23 -28.87 12.09
CA GLY A 485 -13.03 -29.24 13.51
C GLY A 485 -14.03 -28.68 14.53
N ASP A 486 -14.22 -27.36 14.53
CA ASP A 486 -14.78 -26.64 15.69
C ASP A 486 -16.03 -25.82 15.36
N ARG A 487 -16.91 -26.36 14.51
CA ARG A 487 -18.22 -25.74 14.25
C ARG A 487 -19.15 -26.03 15.43
N ILE A 488 -19.49 -24.99 16.19
CA ILE A 488 -20.43 -25.09 17.30
C ILE A 488 -21.84 -24.84 16.74
N PRO A 489 -22.77 -25.82 16.78
CA PRO A 489 -24.15 -25.60 16.35
C PRO A 489 -24.81 -24.55 17.23
N ASP A 490 -25.37 -23.51 16.61
CA ASP A 490 -26.09 -22.46 17.32
C ASP A 490 -27.36 -22.11 16.54
N ARG A 491 -28.47 -22.72 16.96
CA ARG A 491 -29.78 -22.50 16.33
C ARG A 491 -30.43 -21.19 16.78
N ASP A 492 -29.90 -20.53 17.79
CA ASP A 492 -30.44 -19.24 18.27
C ASP A 492 -30.00 -18.07 17.38
N LEU A 493 -29.00 -18.30 16.52
CA LEU A 493 -28.61 -17.38 15.44
C LEU A 493 -29.67 -17.27 14.34
N VAL A 494 -30.54 -18.28 14.18
CA VAL A 494 -31.64 -18.26 13.22
C VAL A 494 -32.86 -17.61 13.89
N GLN A 495 -33.09 -16.34 13.61
CA GLN A 495 -34.11 -15.54 14.28
C GLN A 495 -35.29 -15.21 13.38
N GLY A 496 -36.50 -15.22 13.96
CA GLY A 496 -37.71 -14.69 13.33
C GLY A 496 -37.83 -13.18 13.52
N PRO A 497 -38.92 -12.55 13.05
CA PRO A 497 -39.11 -11.10 13.10
C PRO A 497 -39.16 -10.51 14.53
N SER A 498 -39.40 -11.36 15.54
CA SER A 498 -39.41 -10.98 16.95
C SER A 498 -38.02 -10.93 17.59
N GLY A 499 -36.97 -11.35 16.88
CA GLY A 499 -35.62 -11.55 17.43
C GLY A 499 -35.46 -12.81 18.27
N ALA A 500 -36.54 -13.58 18.50
CA ALA A 500 -36.47 -14.92 19.04
C ALA A 500 -36.17 -15.94 17.93
N ARG A 501 -35.79 -17.16 18.32
CA ARG A 501 -35.55 -18.26 17.38
C ARG A 501 -36.72 -18.44 16.41
N ALA A 502 -36.40 -18.54 15.12
CA ALA A 502 -37.39 -18.70 14.06
C ALA A 502 -38.16 -20.02 14.22
N THR A 503 -39.47 -19.95 14.05
CA THR A 503 -40.35 -21.12 13.97
C THR A 503 -40.35 -21.72 12.56
N ASP A 504 -40.70 -22.99 12.43
CA ASP A 504 -40.77 -23.65 11.11
C ASP A 504 -41.72 -22.90 10.15
N VAL A 505 -42.84 -22.35 10.67
CA VAL A 505 -43.79 -21.55 9.88
C VAL A 505 -43.15 -20.26 9.36
N GLU A 506 -42.29 -19.62 10.16
CA GLU A 506 -41.55 -18.43 9.75
C GLU A 506 -40.44 -18.76 8.75
N ILE A 507 -39.75 -19.90 8.93
CA ILE A 507 -38.74 -20.40 8.01
C ILE A 507 -39.35 -20.66 6.63
N GLU A 508 -40.46 -21.41 6.59
CA GLU A 508 -41.18 -21.73 5.36
C GLU A 508 -41.77 -20.49 4.67
N ALA A 509 -42.16 -19.47 5.45
CA ALA A 509 -42.64 -18.19 4.93
C ALA A 509 -41.51 -17.24 4.48
N GLY A 510 -40.24 -17.63 4.61
CA GLY A 510 -39.08 -16.78 4.30
C GLY A 510 -38.87 -15.62 5.29
N LYS A 511 -39.54 -15.66 6.46
CA LYS A 511 -39.51 -14.62 7.49
C LYS A 511 -38.50 -14.96 8.58
N TRP A 512 -37.24 -15.08 8.20
CA TRP A 512 -36.15 -15.39 9.10
C TRP A 512 -34.91 -14.61 8.71
N SER A 513 -34.00 -14.44 9.66
CA SER A 513 -32.66 -13.93 9.41
C SER A 513 -31.64 -14.71 10.24
N VAL A 514 -30.49 -15.03 9.65
CA VAL A 514 -29.34 -15.48 10.42
C VAL A 514 -28.53 -14.28 10.87
N VAL A 515 -28.38 -14.13 12.18
CA VAL A 515 -27.69 -12.99 12.79
C VAL A 515 -26.20 -13.28 12.88
N ALA A 516 -25.40 -12.35 12.37
CA ALA A 516 -23.94 -12.40 12.42
C ALA A 516 -23.37 -11.66 13.65
N VAL A 517 -24.07 -11.78 14.79
CA VAL A 517 -23.67 -11.17 16.07
C VAL A 517 -23.72 -12.27 17.13
N VAL A 518 -22.55 -12.67 17.61
CA VAL A 518 -22.40 -13.74 18.59
C VAL A 518 -21.88 -13.12 19.88
N ASN A 519 -22.57 -13.37 21.01
CA ASN A 519 -22.19 -12.83 22.33
C ASN A 519 -21.99 -11.30 22.37
N GLY A 520 -22.71 -10.56 21.52
CA GLY A 520 -22.59 -9.10 21.39
C GLY A 520 -21.41 -8.61 20.53
N ASP A 521 -20.65 -9.52 19.92
CA ASP A 521 -19.57 -9.19 18.98
C ASP A 521 -20.11 -9.23 17.54
N ALA A 522 -19.98 -8.12 16.82
CA ALA A 522 -20.45 -7.98 15.43
C ALA A 522 -19.37 -8.31 14.38
N ASN A 523 -18.19 -8.77 14.79
CA ASN A 523 -17.10 -9.12 13.88
C ASN A 523 -17.20 -10.55 13.34
N TRP A 524 -18.41 -10.98 12.97
CA TRP A 524 -18.67 -12.30 12.38
C TRP A 524 -19.19 -12.14 10.96
N THR A 525 -18.70 -12.96 10.04
CA THR A 525 -19.09 -12.95 8.63
C THR A 525 -19.93 -14.17 8.32
N ILE A 526 -20.99 -14.02 7.52
CA ILE A 526 -21.83 -15.14 7.13
C ILE A 526 -21.15 -15.91 6.01
N ALA A 527 -21.08 -17.24 6.16
CA ALA A 527 -20.50 -18.15 5.19
C ALA A 527 -21.55 -19.19 4.76
N LEU A 528 -21.60 -19.52 3.46
CA LEU A 528 -22.52 -20.53 2.97
C LEU A 528 -21.92 -21.95 3.15
N ASP A 529 -22.70 -22.84 3.74
CA ASP A 529 -22.39 -24.27 3.87
C ASP A 529 -23.49 -25.09 3.19
N LEU A 530 -23.54 -25.03 1.86
CA LEU A 530 -24.61 -25.63 1.07
C LEU A 530 -24.06 -26.71 0.14
N GLU A 531 -24.57 -27.94 0.26
CA GLU A 531 -24.25 -29.03 -0.66
C GLU A 531 -25.39 -29.23 -1.66
N PRO A 532 -25.13 -29.72 -2.88
CA PRO A 532 -26.19 -30.02 -3.85
C PRO A 532 -27.28 -30.98 -3.30
N THR A 533 -26.94 -31.81 -2.31
CA THR A 533 -27.86 -32.73 -1.63
C THR A 533 -28.88 -32.05 -0.72
N ASP A 534 -28.65 -30.80 -0.32
CA ASP A 534 -29.58 -30.01 0.49
C ASP A 534 -30.69 -29.33 -0.35
N ILE A 535 -30.59 -29.45 -1.68
CA ILE A 535 -31.58 -28.94 -2.63
C ILE A 535 -32.33 -30.13 -3.24
N VAL A 536 -33.64 -30.17 -3.01
CA VAL A 536 -34.54 -31.17 -3.59
C VAL A 536 -35.33 -30.54 -4.73
N LEU A 537 -35.18 -31.07 -5.93
CA LEU A 537 -35.97 -30.68 -7.09
C LEU A 537 -37.18 -31.61 -7.24
N VAL A 538 -38.40 -31.06 -7.17
CA VAL A 538 -39.66 -31.80 -7.31
C VAL A 538 -40.33 -31.39 -8.62
N GLU A 539 -40.75 -32.35 -9.43
CA GLU A 539 -41.54 -32.06 -10.63
C GLU A 539 -42.99 -31.77 -10.24
N GLY A 540 -43.47 -30.59 -10.64
CA GLY A 540 -44.82 -30.08 -10.33
C GLY A 540 -45.87 -30.35 -11.39
#